data_AF-A0A9D5I1U5-F1
#
_entry.id   AF-A0A9D5I1U5-F1
#
_cell.length_a   1.000
_cell.length_b   1.000
_cell.length_c   1.000
_cell.angle_alpha   90.00
_cell.angle_beta   90.00
_cell.angle_gamma   90.00
#
_symmetry.space_group_name_H-M   'P 1'
#
loop_
_entity.id
_entity.type
_entity.pdbx_description
1 polymer ?
#
loop_
_entity_poly.entity_id
_entity_poly.type
_entity_poly.pdbx_seq_one_letter_code
_entity_poly.pdbx_strand_id
1 'polypeptide(L)'
;MEFTLELRNDLTRLQYENGEIFSKDTVQELLFKHEITDINPEDISIYNSNSKDFFGEQGSPSGFDGAAIHVYNKDDKINEIYYIARGTELSQTEDIIYNAIGVTAGASNDQILDATRFYEHVEKKLSEKLPNEERSTLERFGDGHSLGGHIIVSLALINKEFSNVRGLNDAPVNLKQMANIDADFNRFLISQAETSNIEKLPDDQLELHAREFYADEAQNITHVRVKGEPLYPQLIPNTFYAGNKIQYVGDMNTPEFPNLFEADSGNRGIFHNLFMPGKPIFDKFVYNQSLNAAMNFLGYVGKNNSVGDVHNKLVESKSQAVGIYNGLPPNQRIQLGIGTGAAMVVGGFGVLSNSAFVNKAWDIYSAREQFDLHSISTLIEQYKTGEITTYHLEPGTSTHILVNQDILYSALLSLETALEEKREAVQELLSYREWEVPELAFEYREKLNGFMSNKEANWAAFLSEAGHSYSKNALYKPTGVTFRREFDPLSHQVDENLDHMIELYQQDSRELESIIESYKATIDVLFDTDVALAARIR
;
A
#
# COMPACT_ATOMS: atom_id res chain seq x y z
N MET A 1 2.35 -6.49 22.26
CA MET A 1 1.07 -6.16 21.60
C MET A 1 1.32 -5.06 20.59
N GLU A 2 1.73 -5.40 19.37
CA GLU A 2 1.94 -4.38 18.33
C GLU A 2 0.64 -3.64 18.01
N PHE A 3 0.69 -2.30 18.02
CA PHE A 3 -0.43 -1.45 17.63
C PHE A 3 -0.85 -1.73 16.20
N THR A 4 -2.16 -1.84 15.98
CA THR A 4 -2.72 -2.04 14.64
C THR A 4 -2.33 -0.88 13.72
N LEU A 5 -2.30 -1.14 12.41
CA LEU A 5 -1.97 -0.12 11.42
C LEU A 5 -2.95 1.06 11.45
N GLU A 6 -4.22 0.80 11.77
CA GLU A 6 -5.22 1.87 11.91
C GLU A 6 -4.98 2.75 13.13
N LEU A 7 -4.60 2.17 14.28
CA LEU A 7 -4.24 2.94 15.47
C LEU A 7 -2.99 3.77 15.21
N ARG A 8 -1.95 3.16 14.63
CA ARG A 8 -0.71 3.86 14.26
C ARG A 8 -0.97 5.00 13.26
N ASN A 9 -1.91 4.83 12.33
CA ASN A 9 -2.37 5.89 11.42
C ASN A 9 -3.06 7.04 12.17
N ASP A 10 -4.00 6.74 13.06
CA ASP A 10 -4.67 7.76 13.88
C ASP A 10 -3.67 8.51 14.79
N LEU A 11 -2.68 7.80 15.37
CA LEU A 11 -1.58 8.40 16.14
C LEU A 11 -0.71 9.31 15.25
N THR A 12 -0.32 8.85 14.07
CA THR A 12 0.47 9.66 13.14
C THR A 12 -0.27 10.93 12.76
N ARG A 13 -1.59 10.84 12.45
CA ARG A 13 -2.42 12.02 12.15
C ARG A 13 -2.42 13.04 13.29
N LEU A 14 -2.44 12.57 14.54
CA LEU A 14 -2.47 13.43 15.71
C LEU A 14 -1.27 14.41 15.78
N GLN A 15 -0.12 14.00 15.23
CA GLN A 15 1.07 14.86 15.16
C GLN A 15 0.85 16.09 14.24
N TYR A 16 -0.15 16.03 13.36
CA TYR A 16 -0.44 17.05 12.35
C TYR A 16 -1.65 17.93 12.71
N GLU A 17 -2.47 17.53 13.68
CA GLU A 17 -3.64 18.29 14.11
C GLU A 17 -3.22 19.54 14.88
N ASN A 18 -3.33 20.71 14.23
CA ASN A 18 -2.91 21.99 14.80
C ASN A 18 -3.65 22.31 16.10
N GLY A 19 -2.93 22.24 17.23
CA GLY A 19 -3.41 22.68 18.54
C GLY A 19 -3.68 21.56 19.53
N GLU A 20 -3.68 20.28 19.10
CA GLU A 20 -3.72 19.15 20.02
C GLU A 20 -2.30 18.72 20.37
N ILE A 21 -1.96 18.82 21.65
CA ILE A 21 -0.67 18.36 22.17
C ILE A 21 -0.79 16.86 22.32
N PHE A 22 0.16 16.11 21.76
CA PHE A 22 0.37 14.70 22.09
C PHE A 22 0.37 14.53 23.61
N SER A 23 -0.73 13.99 24.15
CA SER A 23 -0.98 13.88 25.58
C SER A 23 -1.42 12.47 25.94
N LYS A 24 -1.22 12.09 27.20
CA LYS A 24 -1.59 10.74 27.66
C LYS A 24 -3.08 10.50 27.47
N ASP A 25 -3.91 11.50 27.75
CA ASP A 25 -5.36 11.42 27.63
C ASP A 25 -5.77 11.18 26.18
N THR A 26 -5.19 11.94 25.23
CA THR A 26 -5.49 11.78 23.80
C THR A 26 -5.05 10.41 23.26
N VAL A 27 -3.86 9.93 23.66
CA VAL A 27 -3.40 8.59 23.29
C VAL A 27 -4.33 7.53 23.87
N GLN A 28 -4.77 7.69 25.12
CA GLN A 28 -5.68 6.75 25.76
C GLN A 28 -7.07 6.72 25.09
N GLU A 29 -7.60 7.88 24.71
CA GLU A 29 -8.86 7.96 23.96
C GLU A 29 -8.76 7.21 22.63
N LEU A 30 -7.63 7.33 21.92
CA LEU A 30 -7.37 6.55 20.71
C LEU A 30 -7.28 5.05 21.00
N LEU A 31 -6.58 4.63 22.06
CA LEU A 31 -6.52 3.21 22.45
C LEU A 31 -7.93 2.63 22.68
N PHE A 32 -8.79 3.36 23.41
CA PHE A 32 -10.18 2.92 23.64
C PHE A 32 -11.01 2.87 22.37
N LYS A 33 -10.83 3.82 21.44
CA LYS A 33 -11.51 3.81 20.14
C LYS A 33 -11.13 2.58 19.31
N HIS A 34 -9.92 2.06 19.49
CA HIS A 34 -9.40 0.85 18.86
C HIS A 34 -9.62 -0.40 19.72
N GLU A 35 -10.55 -0.36 20.68
CA GLU A 35 -10.94 -1.48 21.55
C GLU A 35 -9.81 -2.01 22.46
N ILE A 36 -8.74 -1.24 22.66
CA ILE A 36 -7.66 -1.56 23.59
C ILE A 36 -7.98 -0.94 24.95
N THR A 37 -8.39 -1.78 25.91
CA THR A 37 -8.87 -1.34 27.23
C THR A 37 -7.95 -1.71 28.40
N ASP A 38 -6.97 -2.57 28.18
CA ASP A 38 -6.08 -3.11 29.23
C ASP A 38 -4.85 -2.21 29.52
N ILE A 39 -4.71 -1.08 28.82
CA ILE A 39 -3.62 -0.12 29.00
C ILE A 39 -4.10 1.07 29.84
N ASN A 40 -3.45 1.31 30.97
CA ASN A 40 -3.75 2.43 31.85
C ASN A 40 -2.91 3.66 31.50
N PRO A 41 -3.33 4.89 31.90
CA PRO A 41 -2.54 6.11 31.67
C PRO A 41 -1.14 6.08 32.29
N GLU A 42 -0.98 5.27 33.33
CA GLU A 42 0.28 5.09 34.06
C GLU A 42 1.30 4.29 33.24
N ASP A 43 0.81 3.41 32.37
CA ASP A 43 1.61 2.56 31.47
C ASP A 43 2.14 3.34 30.26
N ILE A 44 1.59 4.54 30.00
CA ILE A 44 1.93 5.38 28.85
C ILE A 44 2.93 6.47 29.26
N SER A 45 4.02 6.61 28.52
CA SER A 45 4.95 7.75 28.59
C SER A 45 5.05 8.44 27.24
N ILE A 46 4.95 9.77 27.23
CA ILE A 46 5.05 10.57 26.00
C ILE A 46 6.27 11.48 26.07
N TYR A 47 6.99 11.53 24.97
CA TYR A 47 8.13 12.42 24.75
C TYR A 47 7.85 13.25 23.51
N ASN A 48 8.18 14.54 23.55
CA ASN A 48 7.94 15.46 22.44
C ASN A 48 9.20 16.32 22.22
N SER A 49 9.65 16.43 20.97
CA SER A 49 10.86 17.19 20.62
C SER A 49 10.71 18.69 20.91
N ASN A 50 9.49 19.23 20.85
CA ASN A 50 9.16 20.61 21.15
C ASN A 50 8.92 20.88 22.65
N SER A 51 9.09 19.86 23.50
CA SER A 51 9.03 20.07 24.95
C SER A 51 10.21 20.93 25.43
N LYS A 52 9.99 21.67 26.52
CA LYS A 52 11.07 22.47 27.16
C LYS A 52 12.26 21.61 27.59
N ASP A 53 12.03 20.31 27.81
CA ASP A 53 13.02 19.36 28.28
C ASP A 53 14.02 18.96 27.19
N PHE A 54 13.71 19.21 25.91
CA PHE A 54 14.57 18.85 24.78
C PHE A 54 15.17 20.06 24.05
N PHE A 55 14.36 20.85 23.33
CA PHE A 55 14.84 22.05 22.61
C PHE A 55 14.49 23.38 23.30
N GLY A 56 13.86 23.35 24.47
CA GLY A 56 13.45 24.57 25.17
C GLY A 56 12.22 25.25 24.52
N GLU A 57 11.91 26.48 24.92
CA GLU A 57 10.72 27.22 24.45
C GLU A 57 10.75 27.60 22.96
N GLN A 58 11.92 27.51 22.31
CA GLN A 58 12.10 27.93 20.91
C GLN A 58 11.94 26.79 19.90
N GLY A 59 11.82 25.54 20.35
CA GLY A 59 11.74 24.36 19.48
C GLY A 59 13.06 24.05 18.76
N SER A 60 13.04 23.01 17.93
CA SER A 60 14.22 22.60 17.15
C SER A 60 14.70 23.72 16.22
N PRO A 61 16.00 24.08 16.22
CA PRO A 61 16.55 25.04 15.27
C PRO A 61 16.43 24.61 13.80
N SER A 62 16.39 23.30 13.54
CA SER A 62 16.23 22.73 12.20
C SER A 62 14.77 22.63 11.75
N GLY A 63 13.82 22.89 12.67
CA GLY A 63 12.39 22.70 12.45
C GLY A 63 11.92 21.25 12.62
N PHE A 64 12.75 20.36 13.18
CA PHE A 64 12.34 18.99 13.48
C PHE A 64 11.23 18.95 14.53
N ASP A 65 10.12 18.30 14.19
CA ASP A 65 8.97 18.07 15.05
C ASP A 65 8.68 16.57 15.11
N GLY A 66 8.70 16.00 16.32
CA GLY A 66 8.50 14.58 16.52
C GLY A 66 8.04 14.24 17.92
N ALA A 67 7.42 13.08 18.04
CA ALA A 67 6.94 12.52 19.30
C ALA A 67 7.41 11.07 19.44
N ALA A 68 7.45 10.59 20.69
CA ALA A 68 7.62 9.19 20.98
C ALA A 68 6.64 8.76 22.08
N ILE A 69 5.98 7.63 21.87
CA ILE A 69 4.98 7.07 22.78
C ILE A 69 5.50 5.73 23.24
N HIS A 70 5.84 5.62 24.53
CA HIS A 70 6.25 4.37 25.13
C HIS A 70 5.08 3.79 25.93
N VAL A 71 4.75 2.53 25.68
CA VAL A 71 3.76 1.76 26.43
C VAL A 71 4.48 0.61 27.13
N TYR A 72 4.35 0.57 28.45
CA TYR A 72 4.97 -0.45 29.28
C TYR A 72 4.00 -1.02 30.29
N ASN A 73 3.70 -2.31 30.13
CA ASN A 73 2.94 -3.08 31.09
C ASN A 73 3.62 -4.44 31.27
N LYS A 74 4.11 -4.68 32.49
CA LYS A 74 4.88 -5.89 32.82
C LYS A 74 4.02 -7.14 32.83
N ASP A 75 2.79 -7.05 33.34
CA ASP A 75 1.91 -8.21 33.52
C ASP A 75 1.47 -8.76 32.16
N ASP A 76 1.24 -7.85 31.20
CA ASP A 76 0.85 -8.18 29.82
C ASP A 76 2.04 -8.31 28.86
N LYS A 77 3.28 -8.19 29.38
CA LYS A 77 4.54 -8.27 28.62
C LYS A 77 4.61 -7.29 27.44
N ILE A 78 4.16 -6.07 27.67
CA ILE A 78 4.18 -4.98 26.70
C ILE A 78 5.35 -4.07 27.04
N ASN A 79 6.24 -3.85 26.09
CA ASN A 79 7.34 -2.90 26.20
C ASN A 79 7.69 -2.36 24.81
N GLU A 80 6.97 -1.32 24.41
CA GLU A 80 6.97 -0.86 23.02
C GLU A 80 7.08 0.64 22.95
N ILE A 81 7.85 1.15 22.01
CA ILE A 81 7.95 2.58 21.74
C ILE A 81 7.65 2.89 20.27
N TYR A 82 6.80 3.88 20.06
CA TYR A 82 6.36 4.38 18.75
C TYR A 82 6.92 5.78 18.54
N TYR A 83 7.90 5.91 17.66
CA TYR A 83 8.46 7.17 17.20
C TYR A 83 7.65 7.70 16.02
N ILE A 84 7.24 8.97 16.09
CA ILE A 84 6.46 9.63 15.05
C ILE A 84 7.20 10.90 14.63
N ALA A 85 7.64 10.96 13.38
CA ALA A 85 8.27 12.13 12.81
C ALA A 85 7.27 12.91 11.96
N ARG A 86 7.11 14.20 12.25
CA ARG A 86 6.25 15.10 11.48
C ARG A 86 7.02 15.62 10.27
N GLY A 87 6.46 15.41 9.09
CA GLY A 87 6.83 16.11 7.87
C GLY A 87 6.03 17.39 7.67
N THR A 88 6.20 18.01 6.51
CA THR A 88 5.53 19.26 6.19
C THR A 88 4.20 19.00 5.49
N GLU A 89 3.10 19.61 5.95
CA GLU A 89 1.81 19.54 5.25
C GLU A 89 1.70 20.60 4.16
N LEU A 90 1.18 20.21 2.99
CA LEU A 90 1.04 21.05 1.78
C LEU A 90 -0.06 22.12 1.87
N SER A 91 -0.24 22.78 3.02
CA SER A 91 -1.23 23.86 3.17
C SER A 91 -0.87 25.14 2.37
N GLN A 92 0.39 25.28 1.96
CA GLN A 92 0.87 26.24 0.96
C GLN A 92 1.67 25.49 -0.10
N THR A 93 0.96 25.04 -1.13
CA THR A 93 1.33 23.93 -2.04
C THR A 93 2.69 24.04 -2.74
N GLU A 94 3.22 25.23 -2.97
CA GLU A 94 4.41 25.41 -3.81
C GLU A 94 5.71 25.40 -2.98
N ASP A 95 5.84 26.26 -1.97
CA ASP A 95 7.04 26.35 -1.14
C ASP A 95 7.35 25.05 -0.39
N ILE A 96 6.31 24.27 -0.06
CA ILE A 96 6.45 23.09 0.80
C ILE A 96 6.95 21.87 0.06
N ILE A 97 6.47 21.60 -1.17
CA ILE A 97 7.05 20.54 -2.02
C ILE A 97 8.53 20.83 -2.26
N TYR A 98 8.89 22.09 -2.58
CA TYR A 98 10.29 22.44 -2.80
C TYR A 98 11.14 22.33 -1.54
N ASN A 99 10.59 22.63 -0.36
CA ASN A 99 11.32 22.44 0.89
C ASN A 99 11.53 20.95 1.19
N ALA A 100 10.49 20.11 1.04
CA ALA A 100 10.59 18.67 1.24
C ALA A 100 11.60 18.05 0.24
N ILE A 101 11.49 18.41 -1.03
CA ILE A 101 12.43 17.99 -2.08
C ILE A 101 13.84 18.55 -1.83
N GLY A 102 13.97 19.79 -1.36
CA GLY A 102 15.24 20.43 -1.08
C GLY A 102 16.01 19.72 0.04
N VAL A 103 15.33 19.39 1.14
CA VAL A 103 15.91 18.58 2.21
C VAL A 103 16.29 17.19 1.69
N THR A 104 15.38 16.54 0.99
CA THR A 104 15.58 15.22 0.37
C THR A 104 16.70 15.18 -0.68
N ALA A 105 16.96 16.30 -1.36
CA ALA A 105 18.06 16.43 -2.31
C ALA A 105 19.43 16.60 -1.63
N GLY A 106 19.50 16.62 -0.30
CA GLY A 106 20.75 16.71 0.43
C GLY A 106 21.12 18.11 0.92
N ALA A 107 20.19 19.07 0.94
CA ALA A 107 20.53 20.48 1.22
C ALA A 107 20.94 20.76 2.67
N SER A 108 20.50 19.95 3.65
CA SER A 108 20.91 20.05 5.05
C SER A 108 20.69 18.73 5.80
N ASN A 109 21.63 18.38 6.68
CA ASN A 109 21.57 17.20 7.55
C ASN A 109 20.89 17.49 8.90
N ASP A 110 20.54 18.75 9.17
CA ASP A 110 20.24 19.22 10.52
C ASP A 110 18.99 18.56 11.12
N GLN A 111 17.96 18.29 10.32
CA GLN A 111 16.73 17.63 10.81
C GLN A 111 16.96 16.16 11.19
N ILE A 112 17.76 15.41 10.42
CA ILE A 112 18.12 14.02 10.76
C ILE A 112 18.99 14.01 12.03
N LEU A 113 19.93 14.95 12.15
CA LEU A 113 20.79 15.05 13.34
C LEU A 113 19.97 15.40 14.60
N ASP A 114 19.03 16.34 14.50
CA ASP A 114 18.14 16.68 15.60
C ASP A 114 17.18 15.53 15.96
N ALA A 115 16.69 14.80 14.97
CA ALA A 115 15.90 13.59 15.19
C ALA A 115 16.72 12.48 15.86
N THR A 116 18.00 12.32 15.50
CA THR A 116 18.91 11.34 16.11
C THR A 116 19.15 11.70 17.58
N ARG A 117 19.40 12.97 17.89
CA ARG A 117 19.53 13.44 19.28
C ARG A 117 18.25 13.20 20.08
N PHE A 118 17.09 13.39 19.45
CA PHE A 118 15.80 13.15 20.11
C PHE A 118 15.63 11.66 20.44
N TYR A 119 15.89 10.80 19.46
CA TYR A 119 15.90 9.36 19.63
C TYR A 119 16.82 8.94 20.79
N GLU A 120 18.10 9.34 20.76
CA GLU A 120 19.08 9.03 21.82
C GLU A 120 18.64 9.54 23.20
N HIS A 121 18.03 10.71 23.27
CA HIS A 121 17.51 11.27 24.52
C HIS A 121 16.37 10.41 25.08
N VAL A 122 15.42 10.01 24.24
CA VAL A 122 14.28 9.17 24.63
C VAL A 122 14.78 7.80 25.08
N GLU A 123 15.65 7.16 24.31
CA GLU A 123 16.26 5.87 24.64
C GLU A 123 16.99 5.94 25.99
N LYS A 124 17.74 7.02 26.23
CA LYS A 124 18.39 7.24 27.53
C LYS A 124 17.37 7.35 28.66
N LYS A 125 16.30 8.14 28.49
CA LYS A 125 15.23 8.29 29.50
C LYS A 125 14.54 6.96 29.78
N LEU A 126 14.32 6.14 28.77
CA LEU A 126 13.75 4.80 28.92
C LEU A 126 14.71 3.89 29.68
N SER A 127 15.99 3.90 29.33
CA SER A 127 17.00 3.10 30.03
C SER A 127 17.08 3.46 31.52
N GLU A 128 16.91 4.74 31.89
CA GLU A 128 16.90 5.21 33.28
C GLU A 128 15.65 4.77 34.04
N LYS A 129 14.52 4.57 33.35
CA LYS A 129 13.22 4.16 33.94
C LYS A 129 13.04 2.65 34.00
N LEU A 130 13.48 1.92 32.99
CA LEU A 130 13.23 0.48 32.84
C LEU A 130 14.25 -0.35 33.65
N PRO A 131 13.80 -1.43 34.33
CA PRO A 131 14.68 -2.43 34.93
C PRO A 131 15.65 -3.00 33.88
N ASN A 132 16.85 -3.41 34.30
CA ASN A 132 17.88 -3.90 33.38
C ASN A 132 17.39 -5.09 32.53
N GLU A 133 16.64 -6.03 33.12
CA GLU A 133 16.09 -7.19 32.40
C GLU A 133 15.03 -6.83 31.34
N GLU A 134 14.37 -5.68 31.46
CA GLU A 134 13.32 -5.25 30.52
C GLU A 134 13.89 -4.39 29.38
N ARG A 135 15.13 -3.91 29.47
CA ARG A 135 15.71 -3.09 28.40
C ARG A 135 15.87 -3.85 27.09
N SER A 136 16.15 -5.15 27.16
CA SER A 136 16.29 -6.03 25.99
C SER A 136 14.96 -6.44 25.37
N THR A 137 13.82 -6.15 26.03
CA THR A 137 12.48 -6.46 25.52
C THR A 137 11.82 -5.28 24.83
N LEU A 138 12.48 -4.12 24.77
CA LEU A 138 11.94 -2.92 24.14
C LEU A 138 11.87 -3.08 22.62
N GLU A 139 10.66 -3.13 22.08
CA GLU A 139 10.39 -3.12 20.65
C GLU A 139 10.18 -1.68 20.16
N ARG A 140 10.71 -1.38 18.98
CA ARG A 140 10.77 -0.02 18.44
C ARG A 140 10.06 0.08 17.12
N PHE A 141 9.12 1.01 17.05
CA PHE A 141 8.29 1.28 15.90
C PHE A 141 8.49 2.71 15.45
N GLY A 142 8.38 2.96 14.14
CA GLY A 142 8.57 4.28 13.56
C GLY A 142 7.51 4.59 12.51
N ASP A 143 6.89 5.77 12.57
CA ASP A 143 6.02 6.28 11.51
C ASP A 143 6.42 7.70 11.12
N GLY A 144 6.27 8.01 9.83
CA GLY A 144 6.57 9.35 9.35
C GLY A 144 5.89 9.61 8.03
N HIS A 145 5.27 10.78 7.91
CA HIS A 145 4.62 11.20 6.68
C HIS A 145 5.41 12.30 5.96
N SER A 146 5.43 12.28 4.63
CA SER A 146 6.17 13.27 3.81
C SER A 146 7.66 13.31 4.20
N LEU A 147 8.18 14.49 4.54
CA LEU A 147 9.55 14.64 5.07
C LEU A 147 9.77 13.88 6.40
N GLY A 148 8.73 13.66 7.19
CA GLY A 148 8.79 12.84 8.40
C GLY A 148 9.13 11.38 8.08
N GLY A 149 8.65 10.89 6.94
CA GLY A 149 8.98 9.55 6.44
C GLY A 149 10.47 9.41 6.10
N HIS A 150 11.04 10.40 5.40
CA HIS A 150 12.48 10.50 5.17
C HIS A 150 13.28 10.44 6.48
N ILE A 151 12.84 11.19 7.51
CA ILE A 151 13.52 11.24 8.81
C ILE A 151 13.44 9.90 9.54
N ILE A 152 12.25 9.30 9.66
CA ILE A 152 12.08 8.07 10.43
C ILE A 152 12.76 6.87 9.76
N VAL A 153 12.73 6.81 8.42
CA VAL A 153 13.45 5.79 7.66
C VAL A 153 14.96 5.97 7.85
N SER A 154 15.47 7.22 7.77
CA SER A 154 16.89 7.49 8.04
C SER A 154 17.30 7.06 9.45
N LEU A 155 16.46 7.33 10.48
CA LEU A 155 16.70 6.88 11.85
C LEU A 155 16.72 5.36 11.96
N ALA A 156 15.82 4.66 11.27
CA ALA A 156 15.76 3.21 11.25
C ALA A 156 17.06 2.60 10.70
N LEU A 157 17.54 3.15 9.59
CA LEU A 157 18.78 2.73 8.94
C LEU A 157 20.02 3.00 9.79
N ILE A 158 20.10 4.15 10.47
CA ILE A 158 21.24 4.53 11.32
C ILE A 158 21.28 3.73 12.60
N ASN A 159 20.15 3.60 13.31
CA ASN A 159 20.12 3.03 14.65
C ASN A 159 19.97 1.51 14.64
N LYS A 160 19.39 0.91 13.58
CA LYS A 160 19.32 -0.55 13.36
C LYS A 160 18.57 -1.33 14.44
N GLU A 161 17.84 -0.65 15.33
CA GLU A 161 17.09 -1.24 16.45
C GLU A 161 15.58 -1.26 16.23
N PHE A 162 15.09 -0.80 15.07
CA PHE A 162 13.67 -0.74 14.76
C PHE A 162 13.13 -2.09 14.28
N SER A 163 12.01 -2.50 14.88
CA SER A 163 11.27 -3.69 14.52
C SER A 163 10.34 -3.47 13.32
N ASN A 164 9.73 -2.28 13.21
CA ASN A 164 8.83 -1.95 12.09
C ASN A 164 8.71 -0.43 11.89
N VAL A 165 9.03 0.04 10.68
CA VAL A 165 8.99 1.45 10.28
C VAL A 165 8.12 1.65 9.05
N ARG A 166 7.29 2.70 9.06
CA ARG A 166 6.42 3.06 7.93
C ARG A 166 6.69 4.48 7.43
N GLY A 167 7.06 4.57 6.15
CA GLY A 167 7.03 5.82 5.39
C GLY A 167 5.65 6.01 4.75
N LEU A 168 4.97 7.12 5.04
CA LEU A 168 3.60 7.40 4.57
C LEU A 168 3.63 8.59 3.60
N ASN A 169 3.33 8.38 2.30
CA ASN A 169 3.60 9.38 1.24
C ASN A 169 4.99 10.02 1.44
N ASP A 170 5.99 9.20 1.75
CA ASP A 170 7.26 9.67 2.27
C ASP A 170 8.19 10.16 1.17
N ALA A 171 9.07 11.08 1.54
CA ALA A 171 10.21 11.40 0.69
C ALA A 171 11.31 10.31 0.86
N PRO A 172 12.05 9.98 -0.21
CA PRO A 172 13.10 8.97 -0.14
C PRO A 172 14.28 9.42 0.72
N VAL A 173 15.12 8.50 1.20
CA VAL A 173 16.38 8.86 1.89
C VAL A 173 17.42 9.33 0.89
N ASN A 174 18.32 10.23 1.30
CA ASN A 174 19.42 10.69 0.46
C ASN A 174 20.73 9.99 0.85
N LEU A 175 21.30 9.23 -0.07
CA LEU A 175 22.48 8.40 0.20
C LEU A 175 23.74 9.21 0.53
N LYS A 176 23.87 10.43 0.00
CA LYS A 176 24.98 11.32 0.37
C LYS A 176 24.81 11.90 1.78
N GLN A 177 23.58 12.20 2.19
CA GLN A 177 23.31 12.57 3.58
C GLN A 177 23.57 11.39 4.51
N MET A 178 23.09 10.19 4.16
CA MET A 178 23.34 8.98 4.91
C MET A 178 24.85 8.73 5.07
N ALA A 179 25.63 8.84 4.00
CA ALA A 179 27.10 8.68 4.07
C ALA A 179 27.80 9.76 4.91
N ASN A 180 27.18 10.92 5.15
CA ASN A 180 27.71 11.96 6.02
C ASN A 180 27.33 11.77 7.49
N ILE A 181 26.17 11.16 7.77
CA ILE A 181 25.59 11.04 9.11
C ILE A 181 25.91 9.67 9.72
N ASP A 182 25.79 8.60 8.93
CA ASP A 182 26.11 7.23 9.32
C ASP A 182 27.60 6.95 9.08
N ALA A 183 28.37 6.99 10.17
CA ALA A 183 29.80 6.73 10.14
C ALA A 183 30.13 5.28 9.72
N ASP A 184 29.26 4.32 9.98
CA ASP A 184 29.48 2.92 9.62
C ASP A 184 29.27 2.72 8.13
N PHE A 185 28.20 3.31 7.58
CA PHE A 185 27.96 3.31 6.15
C PHE A 185 29.07 4.03 5.38
N ASN A 186 29.53 5.18 5.87
CA ASN A 186 30.68 5.88 5.29
C ASN A 186 31.93 5.00 5.23
N ARG A 187 32.28 4.35 6.35
CA ARG A 187 33.43 3.43 6.41
C ARG A 187 33.26 2.26 5.45
N PHE A 188 32.06 1.72 5.33
CA PHE A 188 31.73 0.69 4.35
C PHE A 188 31.95 1.17 2.92
N LEU A 189 31.43 2.35 2.54
CA LEU A 189 31.61 2.93 1.21
C LEU A 189 33.10 3.14 0.87
N ILE A 190 33.89 3.67 1.81
CA ILE A 190 35.34 3.87 1.61
C ILE A 190 36.05 2.54 1.36
N SER A 191 35.63 1.47 2.04
CA SER A 191 36.21 0.14 1.88
C SER A 191 35.88 -0.50 0.53
N GLN A 192 34.66 -0.30 0.02
CA GLN A 192 34.20 -0.87 -1.25
C GLN A 192 34.70 -0.08 -2.46
N ALA A 193 34.68 1.25 -2.37
CA ALA A 193 34.98 2.13 -3.49
C ALA A 193 36.47 2.46 -3.66
N GLU A 194 37.33 2.00 -2.74
CA GLU A 194 38.76 2.32 -2.65
C GLU A 194 39.07 3.83 -2.72
N THR A 195 38.10 4.68 -2.36
CA THR A 195 38.21 6.15 -2.38
C THR A 195 37.59 6.74 -1.13
N SER A 196 38.29 7.72 -0.54
CA SER A 196 37.76 8.51 0.57
C SER A 196 36.84 9.65 0.10
N ASN A 197 36.64 9.80 -1.21
CA ASN A 197 35.83 10.87 -1.79
C ASN A 197 34.52 10.30 -2.34
N ILE A 198 33.52 10.19 -1.47
CA ILE A 198 32.18 9.66 -1.79
C ILE A 198 31.45 10.52 -2.82
N GLU A 199 31.75 11.83 -2.89
CA GLU A 199 31.13 12.71 -3.90
C GLU A 199 31.46 12.33 -5.35
N LYS A 200 32.47 11.48 -5.55
CA LYS A 200 32.87 10.96 -6.86
C LYS A 200 32.31 9.58 -7.18
N LEU A 201 31.62 8.93 -6.23
CA LEU A 201 30.96 7.66 -6.50
C LEU A 201 29.83 7.87 -7.51
N PRO A 202 29.76 7.05 -8.57
CA PRO A 202 28.59 7.00 -9.44
C PRO A 202 27.32 6.69 -8.65
N ASP A 203 26.21 7.34 -8.99
CA ASP A 203 24.92 7.21 -8.28
C ASP A 203 24.44 5.75 -8.22
N ASP A 204 24.64 4.96 -9.27
CA ASP A 204 24.27 3.54 -9.34
C ASP A 204 25.11 2.65 -8.42
N GLN A 205 26.40 2.97 -8.26
CA GLN A 205 27.27 2.27 -7.29
C GLN A 205 26.94 2.65 -5.85
N LEU A 206 26.69 3.95 -5.59
CA LEU A 206 26.31 4.42 -4.25
C LEU A 206 25.01 3.75 -3.79
N GLU A 207 24.04 3.64 -4.69
CA GLU A 207 22.79 2.93 -4.44
C GLU A 207 23.00 1.44 -4.17
N LEU A 208 23.77 0.74 -5.01
CA LEU A 208 24.08 -0.67 -4.81
C LEU A 208 24.74 -0.95 -3.45
N HIS A 209 25.69 -0.11 -3.05
CA HIS A 209 26.36 -0.25 -1.76
C HIS A 209 25.43 0.07 -0.58
N ALA A 210 24.55 1.07 -0.71
CA ALA A 210 23.56 1.35 0.32
C ALA A 210 22.64 0.15 0.56
N ARG A 211 22.23 -0.53 -0.51
CA ARG A 211 21.40 -1.74 -0.43
C ARG A 211 22.06 -2.88 0.29
N GLU A 212 23.32 -3.12 -0.04
CA GLU A 212 24.11 -4.17 0.60
C GLU A 212 24.30 -3.87 2.09
N PHE A 213 24.60 -2.61 2.42
CA PHE A 213 24.87 -2.20 3.80
C PHE A 213 23.63 -2.18 4.70
N TYR A 214 22.47 -1.80 4.15
CA TYR A 214 21.21 -1.64 4.87
C TYR A 214 20.22 -2.79 4.64
N ALA A 215 20.68 -3.94 4.11
CA ALA A 215 19.81 -5.03 3.68
C ALA A 215 18.94 -5.60 4.82
N ASP A 216 19.48 -5.66 6.04
CA ASP A 216 18.79 -6.20 7.21
C ASP A 216 17.74 -5.20 7.71
N GLU A 217 18.10 -3.91 7.80
CA GLU A 217 17.19 -2.86 8.27
C GLU A 217 16.04 -2.60 7.29
N ALA A 218 16.31 -2.74 5.98
CA ALA A 218 15.30 -2.60 4.93
C ALA A 218 14.14 -3.61 5.08
N GLN A 219 14.35 -4.77 5.71
CA GLN A 219 13.29 -5.76 5.93
C GLN A 219 12.21 -5.27 6.90
N ASN A 220 12.54 -4.28 7.72
CA ASN A 220 11.64 -3.72 8.72
C ASN A 220 10.97 -2.42 8.24
N ILE A 221 11.21 -1.99 7.00
CA ILE A 221 10.70 -0.72 6.47
C ILE A 221 9.66 -0.99 5.37
N THR A 222 8.47 -0.42 5.55
CA THR A 222 7.38 -0.41 4.57
C THR A 222 7.04 1.01 4.14
N HIS A 223 6.74 1.22 2.87
CA HIS A 223 6.22 2.48 2.35
C HIS A 223 4.75 2.34 1.98
N VAL A 224 3.91 3.31 2.34
CA VAL A 224 2.49 3.37 1.96
C VAL A 224 2.26 4.69 1.24
N ARG A 225 1.68 4.64 0.04
CA ARG A 225 1.59 5.80 -0.86
C ARG A 225 0.23 5.89 -1.53
N VAL A 226 -0.27 7.10 -1.70
CA VAL A 226 -1.46 7.35 -2.51
C VAL A 226 -1.03 7.43 -3.98
N LYS A 227 -1.68 6.69 -4.88
CA LYS A 227 -1.38 6.75 -6.30
C LYS A 227 -1.55 8.18 -6.84
N GLY A 228 -0.54 8.68 -7.56
CA GLY A 228 -0.56 10.01 -8.17
C GLY A 228 -0.22 11.15 -7.21
N GLU A 229 0.22 10.86 -5.99
CA GLU A 229 0.71 11.90 -5.08
C GLU A 229 2.03 12.54 -5.58
N PRO A 230 2.31 13.80 -5.22
CA PRO A 230 3.35 14.59 -5.87
C PRO A 230 4.81 14.22 -5.58
N LEU A 231 5.15 13.56 -4.47
CA LEU A 231 6.56 13.32 -4.09
C LEU A 231 7.16 12.09 -4.74
N TYR A 232 6.40 11.01 -4.89
CA TYR A 232 6.89 9.75 -5.41
C TYR A 232 7.50 9.83 -6.83
N PRO A 233 6.85 10.46 -7.84
CA PRO A 233 7.37 10.45 -9.21
C PRO A 233 8.58 11.37 -9.41
N GLN A 234 9.07 12.02 -8.35
CA GLN A 234 10.19 12.96 -8.44
C GLN A 234 11.52 12.20 -8.57
N LEU A 235 12.22 12.39 -9.69
CA LEU A 235 13.56 11.82 -9.89
C LEU A 235 14.61 12.70 -9.21
N ILE A 236 14.69 12.59 -7.89
CA ILE A 236 15.67 13.29 -7.07
C ILE A 236 17.01 12.51 -7.14
N PRO A 237 18.15 13.15 -7.48
CA PRO A 237 19.42 12.42 -7.53
C PRO A 237 19.89 11.95 -6.16
N ASN A 238 20.61 10.83 -6.13
CA ASN A 238 21.18 10.21 -4.92
C ASN A 238 20.13 9.78 -3.88
N THR A 239 18.87 9.62 -4.27
CA THR A 239 17.82 9.16 -3.36
C THR A 239 17.49 7.70 -3.55
N PHE A 240 17.01 7.09 -2.47
CA PHE A 240 16.76 5.67 -2.36
C PHE A 240 15.55 5.43 -1.45
N TYR A 241 14.66 4.52 -1.83
CA TYR A 241 13.64 4.02 -0.91
C TYR A 241 14.10 2.69 -0.30
N ALA A 242 14.56 2.75 0.95
CA ALA A 242 14.95 1.56 1.69
C ALA A 242 13.72 0.85 2.24
N GLY A 243 13.45 -0.37 1.80
CA GLY A 243 12.32 -1.13 2.32
C GLY A 243 12.08 -2.42 1.56
N ASN A 244 11.28 -3.31 2.15
CA ASN A 244 10.86 -4.55 1.51
C ASN A 244 9.49 -4.50 0.86
N LYS A 245 8.71 -3.46 1.17
CA LYS A 245 7.33 -3.35 0.70
C LYS A 245 6.99 -1.90 0.35
N ILE A 246 6.39 -1.71 -0.82
CA ILE A 246 5.74 -0.46 -1.22
C ILE A 246 4.26 -0.77 -1.49
N GLN A 247 3.37 -0.18 -0.71
CA GLN A 247 1.93 -0.28 -0.85
C GLN A 247 1.39 0.98 -1.50
N TYR A 248 0.53 0.81 -2.50
CA TYR A 248 -0.26 1.85 -3.12
C TYR A 248 -1.70 1.76 -2.65
N VAL A 249 -2.27 2.92 -2.33
CA VAL A 249 -3.68 3.10 -1.99
C VAL A 249 -4.34 4.12 -2.93
N GLY A 250 -5.66 4.06 -3.05
CA GLY A 250 -6.46 4.95 -3.88
C GLY A 250 -6.76 4.41 -5.28
N ASP A 251 -7.14 5.28 -6.21
CA ASP A 251 -7.47 4.87 -7.58
C ASP A 251 -6.19 4.63 -8.40
N MET A 252 -5.93 3.37 -8.73
CA MET A 252 -4.76 2.96 -9.51
C MET A 252 -4.75 3.51 -10.95
N ASN A 253 -5.88 4.03 -11.46
CA ASN A 253 -5.96 4.71 -12.75
C ASN A 253 -5.56 6.19 -12.69
N THR A 254 -5.34 6.73 -11.48
CA THR A 254 -4.85 8.10 -11.32
C THR A 254 -3.48 8.23 -11.98
N PRO A 255 -3.27 9.20 -12.89
CA PRO A 255 -1.98 9.42 -13.53
C PRO A 255 -0.92 9.84 -12.50
N GLU A 256 0.35 9.52 -12.74
CA GLU A 256 1.42 10.02 -11.88
C GLU A 256 1.53 11.54 -11.96
N PHE A 257 1.87 12.16 -10.83
CA PHE A 257 2.12 13.60 -10.81
C PHE A 257 3.32 13.96 -11.71
N PRO A 258 3.31 15.11 -12.40
CA PRO A 258 4.43 15.53 -13.22
C PRO A 258 5.73 15.66 -12.42
N ASN A 259 6.77 14.94 -12.86
CA ASN A 259 8.10 14.99 -12.24
C ASN A 259 8.77 16.35 -12.46
N LEU A 260 9.05 17.12 -11.42
CA LEU A 260 9.65 18.46 -11.49
C LEU A 260 11.07 18.49 -12.06
N PHE A 261 11.79 17.36 -12.06
CA PHE A 261 13.19 17.25 -12.49
C PHE A 261 13.37 16.76 -13.92
N GLU A 262 12.32 16.19 -14.53
CA GLU A 262 12.39 15.70 -15.88
C GLU A 262 12.29 16.86 -16.89
N ALA A 263 13.33 17.06 -17.69
CA ALA A 263 13.28 17.97 -18.82
C ALA A 263 12.38 17.37 -19.92
N ASP A 264 11.50 18.18 -20.49
CA ASP A 264 10.60 17.79 -21.59
C ASP A 264 11.44 17.11 -22.70
N SER A 265 11.22 15.82 -22.93
CA SER A 265 12.00 14.96 -23.84
C SER A 265 11.74 15.26 -25.32
N GLY A 266 10.90 16.26 -25.62
CA GLY A 266 10.81 16.84 -26.94
C GLY A 266 12.08 17.63 -27.28
N ASN A 267 12.58 17.49 -28.50
CA ASN A 267 13.71 18.21 -29.12
C ASN A 267 13.55 19.76 -29.17
N ARG A 268 13.00 20.41 -28.15
CA ARG A 268 12.70 21.83 -28.07
C ARG A 268 12.97 22.37 -26.67
N GLY A 269 14.19 22.89 -26.49
CA GLY A 269 14.49 23.86 -25.44
C GLY A 269 15.49 23.38 -24.40
N ILE A 270 16.73 23.07 -24.83
CA ILE A 270 17.86 22.98 -23.90
C ILE A 270 18.01 24.34 -23.22
N PHE A 271 17.87 24.39 -21.90
CA PHE A 271 18.17 25.59 -21.13
C PHE A 271 19.63 25.98 -21.36
N HIS A 272 19.85 27.10 -22.02
CA HIS A 272 21.17 27.72 -22.06
C HIS A 272 21.12 28.84 -21.03
N ASN A 273 21.89 28.72 -19.95
CA ASN A 273 22.22 29.88 -19.14
C ASN A 273 22.84 30.96 -20.06
N LEU A 274 22.04 31.96 -20.40
CA LEU A 274 22.44 33.08 -21.26
C LEU A 274 23.58 33.92 -20.65
N PHE A 275 23.87 33.75 -19.36
CA PHE A 275 24.90 34.50 -18.64
C PHE A 275 26.21 33.71 -18.43
N MET A 276 26.17 32.37 -18.35
CA MET A 276 27.36 31.50 -18.24
C MET A 276 27.11 30.12 -18.90
N PRO A 277 27.31 29.98 -20.22
CA PRO A 277 27.15 28.70 -20.89
C PRO A 277 28.20 27.67 -20.43
N GLY A 278 27.77 26.42 -20.18
CA GLY A 278 28.66 25.28 -19.95
C GLY A 278 28.89 24.86 -18.50
N LYS A 279 28.05 25.27 -17.54
CA LYS A 279 28.12 24.81 -16.14
C LYS A 279 26.79 24.17 -15.68
N PRO A 280 26.67 22.82 -15.72
CA PRO A 280 25.42 22.08 -15.44
C PRO A 280 24.78 22.36 -14.07
N ILE A 281 25.61 22.58 -13.03
CA ILE A 281 25.12 22.91 -11.67
C ILE A 281 24.41 24.26 -11.64
N PHE A 282 24.90 25.24 -12.39
CA PHE A 282 24.27 26.56 -12.49
C PHE A 282 23.01 26.52 -13.36
N ASP A 283 22.98 25.68 -14.40
CA ASP A 283 21.78 25.47 -15.21
C ASP A 283 20.64 24.85 -14.37
N LYS A 284 20.96 23.88 -13.49
CA LYS A 284 19.99 23.28 -12.54
C LYS A 284 19.53 24.27 -11.46
N PHE A 285 20.45 25.04 -10.88
CA PHE A 285 20.12 26.07 -9.88
C PHE A 285 19.21 27.17 -10.47
N VAL A 286 19.56 27.68 -11.65
CA VAL A 286 18.74 28.68 -12.35
C VAL A 286 17.41 28.07 -12.78
N TYR A 287 17.39 26.80 -13.23
CA TYR A 287 16.15 26.07 -13.53
C TYR A 287 15.23 26.00 -12.32
N ASN A 288 15.73 25.56 -11.17
CA ASN A 288 14.96 25.45 -9.92
C ASN A 288 14.42 26.82 -9.47
N GLN A 289 15.27 27.86 -9.45
CA GLN A 289 14.83 29.22 -9.07
C GLN A 289 13.80 29.80 -10.06
N SER A 290 13.95 29.50 -11.33
CA SER A 290 13.04 29.93 -12.40
C SER A 290 11.69 29.23 -12.32
N LEU A 291 11.69 27.92 -12.03
CA LEU A 291 10.48 27.14 -11.80
C LEU A 291 9.76 27.60 -10.53
N ASN A 292 10.49 27.85 -9.43
CA ASN A 292 9.93 28.42 -8.20
C ASN A 292 9.24 29.76 -8.45
N ALA A 293 9.86 30.65 -9.22
CA ALA A 293 9.27 31.94 -9.57
C ALA A 293 8.02 31.78 -10.45
N ALA A 294 8.03 30.82 -11.38
CA ALA A 294 6.88 30.51 -12.24
C ALA A 294 5.72 29.90 -11.45
N MET A 295 6.00 28.99 -10.52
CA MET A 295 5.01 28.39 -9.63
C MET A 295 4.37 29.46 -8.74
N ASN A 296 5.18 30.25 -8.02
CA ASN A 296 4.66 31.35 -7.18
C ASN A 296 3.73 32.31 -7.95
N PHE A 297 4.05 32.56 -9.22
CA PHE A 297 3.17 33.32 -10.10
C PHE A 297 1.86 32.56 -10.41
N LEU A 298 1.91 31.28 -10.75
CA LEU A 298 0.73 30.46 -11.03
C LEU A 298 -0.15 30.25 -9.80
N GLY A 299 0.41 29.97 -8.62
CA GLY A 299 -0.34 29.90 -7.36
C GLY A 299 -1.05 31.21 -7.04
N TYR A 300 -0.40 32.35 -7.32
CA TYR A 300 -1.01 33.66 -7.15
C TYR A 300 -2.15 33.95 -8.15
N VAL A 301 -1.95 33.63 -9.44
CA VAL A 301 -2.97 33.85 -10.47
C VAL A 301 -4.12 32.86 -10.31
N GLY A 302 -3.86 31.60 -9.97
CA GLY A 302 -4.84 30.55 -9.76
C GLY A 302 -5.81 30.82 -8.60
N LYS A 303 -5.40 31.58 -7.57
CA LYS A 303 -6.29 31.99 -6.47
C LYS A 303 -7.49 32.84 -6.91
N ASN A 304 -7.43 33.47 -8.08
CA ASN A 304 -8.44 34.45 -8.53
C ASN A 304 -8.91 34.25 -9.99
N ASN A 305 -8.49 33.17 -10.67
CA ASN A 305 -8.74 32.99 -12.10
C ASN A 305 -9.07 31.52 -12.40
N SER A 306 -9.89 31.26 -13.44
CA SER A 306 -10.22 29.88 -13.84
C SER A 306 -9.04 29.19 -14.55
N VAL A 307 -9.09 27.85 -14.67
CA VAL A 307 -8.08 27.07 -15.41
C VAL A 307 -7.90 27.58 -16.85
N GLY A 308 -8.99 27.95 -17.52
CA GLY A 308 -8.95 28.52 -18.86
C GLY A 308 -8.30 29.92 -18.90
N ASP A 309 -8.52 30.74 -17.88
CA ASP A 309 -7.88 32.06 -17.77
C ASP A 309 -6.38 31.95 -17.51
N VAL A 310 -5.96 30.98 -16.71
CA VAL A 310 -4.55 30.67 -16.46
C VAL A 310 -3.89 30.16 -17.75
N HIS A 311 -4.55 29.24 -18.48
CA HIS A 311 -4.09 28.76 -19.78
C HIS A 311 -3.84 29.90 -20.78
N ASN A 312 -4.83 30.77 -20.95
CA ASN A 312 -4.76 31.89 -21.88
C ASN A 312 -3.63 32.85 -21.52
N LYS A 313 -3.41 33.11 -20.22
CA LYS A 313 -2.28 33.93 -19.74
C LYS A 313 -0.92 33.27 -19.99
N LEU A 314 -0.79 31.94 -19.87
CA LEU A 314 0.44 31.22 -20.24
C LEU A 314 0.67 31.21 -21.76
N VAL A 315 -0.38 31.11 -22.57
CA VAL A 315 -0.28 31.22 -24.04
C VAL A 315 0.13 32.64 -24.45
N GLU A 316 -0.41 33.67 -23.80
CA GLU A 316 0.01 35.05 -23.98
C GLU A 316 1.47 35.26 -23.55
N SER A 317 1.91 34.60 -22.46
CA SER A 317 3.27 34.77 -21.91
C SER A 317 4.35 34.23 -22.83
N LYS A 318 4.05 33.16 -23.59
CA LYS A 318 4.92 32.64 -24.67
C LYS A 318 5.27 33.72 -25.70
N SER A 319 4.46 34.77 -25.81
CA SER A 319 4.63 35.83 -26.81
C SER A 319 5.06 37.19 -26.23
N GLN A 320 4.69 37.54 -24.97
CA GLN A 320 4.94 38.86 -24.40
C GLN A 320 5.08 38.87 -22.85
N ALA A 321 6.24 38.47 -22.33
CA ALA A 321 6.58 38.52 -20.90
C ALA A 321 6.27 39.87 -20.20
N VAL A 322 6.58 41.00 -20.85
CA VAL A 322 6.39 42.35 -20.28
C VAL A 322 4.94 42.86 -20.41
N GLY A 323 4.16 42.29 -21.33
CA GLY A 323 2.76 42.68 -21.58
C GLY A 323 1.82 42.26 -20.46
N ILE A 324 2.06 41.08 -19.86
CA ILE A 324 1.17 40.51 -18.82
C ILE A 324 1.27 41.27 -17.51
N TYR A 325 2.48 41.62 -17.05
CA TYR A 325 2.64 42.52 -15.89
C TYR A 325 1.87 43.82 -16.08
N ASN A 326 1.88 44.35 -17.31
CA ASN A 326 1.16 45.56 -17.69
C ASN A 326 -0.33 45.37 -17.99
N GLY A 327 -0.85 44.14 -17.95
CA GLY A 327 -2.27 43.80 -18.07
C GLY A 327 -2.96 43.46 -16.75
N LEU A 328 -2.20 43.13 -15.69
CA LEU A 328 -2.77 42.84 -14.36
C LEU A 328 -3.46 44.07 -13.74
N PRO A 329 -4.57 43.92 -13.00
CA PRO A 329 -5.17 45.05 -12.29
C PRO A 329 -4.23 45.63 -11.22
N PRO A 330 -4.34 46.94 -10.90
CA PRO A 330 -3.33 47.65 -10.09
C PRO A 330 -3.11 47.08 -8.68
N ASN A 331 -4.17 46.59 -8.03
CA ASN A 331 -4.10 45.92 -6.74
C ASN A 331 -3.23 44.65 -6.79
N GLN A 332 -3.30 43.89 -7.88
CA GLN A 332 -2.53 42.67 -8.04
C GLN A 332 -1.05 42.95 -8.30
N ARG A 333 -0.73 44.03 -9.04
CA ARG A 333 0.67 44.47 -9.25
C ARG A 333 1.33 44.96 -7.97
N ILE A 334 0.58 45.69 -7.13
CA ILE A 334 1.08 46.22 -5.87
C ILE A 334 1.38 45.07 -4.90
N GLN A 335 0.52 44.05 -4.80
CA GLN A 335 0.80 42.86 -4.00
C GLN A 335 2.02 42.06 -4.50
N LEU A 336 2.12 41.84 -5.81
CA LEU A 336 3.29 41.17 -6.42
C LEU A 336 4.59 41.97 -6.24
N GLY A 337 4.52 43.31 -6.29
CA GLY A 337 5.66 44.19 -6.08
C GLY A 337 6.15 44.25 -4.63
N ILE A 338 5.24 44.10 -3.66
CA ILE A 338 5.54 44.16 -2.21
C ILE A 338 6.00 42.80 -1.66
N GLY A 339 5.44 41.67 -2.12
CA GLY A 339 5.73 40.33 -1.60
C GLY A 339 6.96 39.63 -2.19
N THR A 340 7.28 39.87 -3.48
CA THR A 340 8.28 39.09 -4.23
C THR A 340 9.46 39.91 -4.79
N GLY A 341 9.40 41.24 -4.74
CA GLY A 341 10.41 42.13 -5.31
C GLY A 341 10.33 42.21 -6.84
N ALA A 342 10.37 43.43 -7.39
CA ALA A 342 10.16 43.70 -8.82
C ALA A 342 11.15 42.96 -9.76
N ALA A 343 12.35 42.62 -9.27
CA ALA A 343 13.34 41.84 -10.02
C ALA A 343 12.93 40.38 -10.24
N MET A 344 12.26 39.73 -9.26
CA MET A 344 11.77 38.36 -9.41
C MET A 344 10.55 38.27 -10.30
N VAL A 345 9.69 39.30 -10.31
CA VAL A 345 8.53 39.38 -11.20
C VAL A 345 8.99 39.47 -12.66
N VAL A 346 9.94 40.37 -12.97
CA VAL A 346 10.53 40.48 -14.32
C VAL A 346 11.31 39.21 -14.70
N GLY A 347 11.98 38.57 -13.73
CA GLY A 347 12.65 37.27 -13.93
C GLY A 347 11.67 36.14 -14.26
N GLY A 348 10.59 35.97 -13.48
CA GLY A 348 9.56 34.96 -13.70
C GLY A 348 8.84 35.13 -15.04
N PHE A 349 8.55 36.37 -15.46
CA PHE A 349 8.01 36.63 -16.79
C PHE A 349 9.02 36.30 -17.91
N GLY A 350 10.31 36.54 -17.70
CA GLY A 350 11.37 36.11 -18.63
C GLY A 350 11.46 34.59 -18.77
N VAL A 351 11.27 33.85 -17.67
CA VAL A 351 11.25 32.37 -17.65
C VAL A 351 10.04 31.81 -18.41
N LEU A 352 8.87 32.45 -18.29
CA LEU A 352 7.65 32.07 -19.03
C LEU A 352 7.73 32.35 -20.54
N SER A 353 8.80 32.93 -21.05
CA SER A 353 9.09 33.00 -22.49
C SER A 353 9.71 31.70 -23.03
N ASN A 354 10.20 30.82 -22.15
CA ASN A 354 10.71 29.50 -22.52
C ASN A 354 9.56 28.48 -22.56
N SER A 355 9.33 27.89 -23.73
CA SER A 355 8.24 26.94 -23.93
C SER A 355 8.33 25.70 -23.04
N ALA A 356 9.53 25.25 -22.70
CA ALA A 356 9.72 24.08 -21.83
C ALA A 356 9.25 24.38 -20.38
N PHE A 357 9.54 25.58 -19.87
CA PHE A 357 9.06 26.00 -18.55
C PHE A 357 7.55 26.19 -18.52
N VAL A 358 7.00 26.82 -19.55
CA VAL A 358 5.56 27.04 -19.65
C VAL A 358 4.80 25.71 -19.72
N ASN A 359 5.27 24.76 -20.51
CA ASN A 359 4.65 23.44 -20.60
C ASN A 359 4.74 22.72 -19.24
N LYS A 360 5.93 22.73 -18.60
CA LYS A 360 6.11 22.10 -17.29
C LYS A 360 5.22 22.71 -16.20
N ALA A 361 5.18 24.04 -16.15
CA ALA A 361 4.35 24.77 -15.21
C ALA A 361 2.85 24.54 -15.48
N TRP A 362 2.47 24.37 -16.75
CA TRP A 362 1.13 23.96 -17.15
C TRP A 362 0.79 22.53 -16.73
N ASP A 363 1.71 21.58 -16.88
CA ASP A 363 1.50 20.18 -16.45
C ASP A 363 1.26 20.13 -14.94
N ILE A 364 2.10 20.82 -14.15
CA ILE A 364 1.95 20.92 -12.68
C ILE A 364 0.63 21.59 -12.30
N TYR A 365 0.27 22.70 -12.96
CA TYR A 365 -1.01 23.39 -12.71
C TYR A 365 -2.23 22.54 -13.09
N SER A 366 -2.11 21.74 -14.16
CA SER A 366 -3.16 20.81 -14.58
C SER A 366 -3.33 19.68 -13.57
N ALA A 367 -2.24 19.24 -12.95
CA ALA A 367 -2.17 18.25 -11.88
C ALA A 367 -2.45 18.82 -10.47
N ARG A 368 -2.86 20.10 -10.33
CA ARG A 368 -2.95 20.76 -9.02
C ARG A 368 -3.90 20.11 -8.00
N GLU A 369 -4.89 19.34 -8.47
CA GLU A 369 -5.83 18.61 -7.61
C GLU A 369 -5.16 17.39 -6.96
N GLN A 370 -4.05 16.91 -7.52
CA GLN A 370 -3.28 15.79 -6.96
C GLN A 370 -2.44 16.19 -5.73
N PHE A 371 -2.31 17.48 -5.42
CA PHE A 371 -1.65 17.92 -4.19
C PHE A 371 -2.39 17.45 -2.94
N ASP A 372 -3.72 17.36 -3.01
CA ASP A 372 -4.55 16.89 -1.90
C ASP A 372 -4.27 15.41 -1.57
N LEU A 373 -3.86 14.62 -2.58
CA LEU A 373 -3.48 13.21 -2.43
C LEU A 373 -2.26 13.01 -1.52
N HIS A 374 -1.43 14.04 -1.37
CA HIS A 374 -0.27 13.96 -0.49
C HIS A 374 -0.65 14.02 0.99
N SER A 375 -1.81 14.57 1.36
CA SER A 375 -2.14 14.82 2.76
C SER A 375 -2.22 13.53 3.59
N ILE A 376 -1.83 13.59 4.87
CA ILE A 376 -1.92 12.43 5.78
C ILE A 376 -3.37 11.98 5.94
N SER A 377 -4.32 12.92 5.99
CA SER A 377 -5.75 12.63 6.08
C SER A 377 -6.25 11.85 4.87
N THR A 378 -5.88 12.27 3.65
CA THR A 378 -6.25 11.55 2.42
C THR A 378 -5.62 10.17 2.38
N LEU A 379 -4.33 10.03 2.75
CA LEU A 379 -3.69 8.72 2.83
C LEU A 379 -4.46 7.77 3.78
N ILE A 380 -4.83 8.24 4.97
CA ILE A 380 -5.53 7.42 5.96
C ILE A 380 -6.93 7.05 5.48
N GLU A 381 -7.64 7.97 4.82
CA GLU A 381 -8.95 7.70 4.23
C GLU A 381 -8.87 6.65 3.12
N GLN A 382 -7.91 6.81 2.20
CA GLN A 382 -7.68 5.87 1.10
C GLN A 382 -7.17 4.52 1.61
N TYR A 383 -6.42 4.48 2.71
CA TYR A 383 -6.01 3.25 3.35
C TYR A 383 -7.20 2.47 3.93
N LYS A 384 -8.19 3.17 4.49
CA LYS A 384 -9.39 2.55 5.09
C LYS A 384 -10.43 2.12 4.07
N THR A 385 -10.52 2.81 2.93
CA THR A 385 -11.66 2.68 1.99
C THR A 385 -11.25 2.25 0.58
N GLY A 386 -9.98 2.44 0.22
CA GLY A 386 -9.46 2.21 -1.12
C GLY A 386 -8.88 0.82 -1.30
N GLU A 387 -8.61 0.50 -2.56
CA GLU A 387 -7.87 -0.70 -2.93
C GLU A 387 -6.42 -0.57 -2.47
N ILE A 388 -5.92 -1.57 -1.74
CA ILE A 388 -4.52 -1.67 -1.36
C ILE A 388 -3.84 -2.63 -2.35
N THR A 389 -2.97 -2.08 -3.18
CA THR A 389 -2.10 -2.87 -4.03
C THR A 389 -0.68 -2.77 -3.52
N THR A 390 0.08 -3.85 -3.63
CA THR A 390 1.50 -3.87 -3.27
C THR A 390 2.31 -3.96 -4.55
N TYR A 391 3.43 -3.25 -4.62
CA TYR A 391 4.38 -3.31 -5.72
C TYR A 391 5.25 -4.56 -5.55
N HIS A 392 5.21 -5.46 -6.53
CA HIS A 392 5.92 -6.73 -6.53
C HIS A 392 6.75 -6.89 -7.80
N LEU A 393 7.82 -7.68 -7.74
CA LEU A 393 8.47 -8.16 -8.95
C LEU A 393 7.81 -9.46 -9.41
N GLU A 394 7.45 -9.54 -10.68
CA GLU A 394 6.97 -10.78 -11.25
C GLU A 394 8.07 -11.86 -11.21
N PRO A 395 7.80 -13.05 -10.64
CA PRO A 395 8.81 -14.09 -10.49
C PRO A 395 9.46 -14.50 -11.81
N GLY A 396 10.80 -14.52 -11.82
CA GLY A 396 11.58 -14.91 -12.99
C GLY A 396 11.68 -13.84 -14.08
N THR A 397 11.14 -12.63 -13.86
CA THR A 397 11.28 -11.50 -14.80
C THR A 397 11.92 -10.29 -14.11
N SER A 398 12.19 -9.22 -14.89
CA SER A 398 12.60 -7.91 -14.36
C SER A 398 11.43 -6.93 -14.33
N THR A 399 10.20 -7.42 -14.47
CA THR A 399 9.00 -6.61 -14.61
C THR A 399 8.32 -6.48 -13.27
N HIS A 400 7.96 -5.26 -12.90
CA HIS A 400 7.20 -5.01 -11.68
C HIS A 400 5.71 -5.00 -11.98
N ILE A 401 4.93 -5.57 -11.07
CA ILE A 401 3.48 -5.71 -11.12
C ILE A 401 2.87 -5.15 -9.83
N LEU A 402 1.67 -4.57 -9.94
CA LEU A 402 0.86 -4.21 -8.78
C LEU A 402 -0.05 -5.40 -8.47
N VAL A 403 -0.02 -5.86 -7.23
CA VAL A 403 -0.79 -7.02 -6.78
C VAL A 403 -1.67 -6.63 -5.62
N ASN A 404 -2.96 -6.95 -5.74
CA ASN A 404 -3.89 -6.88 -4.63
C ASN A 404 -3.88 -8.23 -3.89
N GLN A 405 -3.29 -8.27 -2.69
CA GLN A 405 -3.15 -9.50 -1.92
C GLN A 405 -4.52 -10.08 -1.51
N ASP A 406 -5.49 -9.23 -1.16
CA ASP A 406 -6.84 -9.67 -0.75
C ASP A 406 -7.60 -10.32 -1.91
N ILE A 407 -7.43 -9.82 -3.13
CA ILE A 407 -8.00 -10.44 -4.34
C ILE A 407 -7.38 -11.81 -4.57
N LEU A 408 -6.06 -11.97 -4.39
CA LEU A 408 -5.39 -13.27 -4.54
C LEU A 408 -5.89 -14.28 -3.50
N TYR A 409 -5.99 -13.88 -2.23
CA TYR A 409 -6.52 -14.75 -1.18
C TYR A 409 -8.00 -15.08 -1.39
N SER A 410 -8.81 -14.11 -1.83
CA SER A 410 -10.23 -14.33 -2.14
C SER A 410 -10.42 -15.31 -3.31
N ALA A 411 -9.56 -15.21 -4.33
CA ALA A 411 -9.54 -16.17 -5.44
C ALA A 411 -9.16 -17.58 -4.95
N LEU A 412 -8.13 -17.70 -4.10
CA LEU A 412 -7.74 -18.97 -3.51
C LEU A 412 -8.87 -19.60 -2.69
N LEU A 413 -9.50 -18.82 -1.80
CA LEU A 413 -10.62 -19.28 -0.98
C LEU A 413 -11.80 -19.74 -1.85
N SER A 414 -12.08 -19.03 -2.94
CA SER A 414 -13.14 -19.41 -3.89
C SER A 414 -12.84 -20.74 -4.58
N LEU A 415 -11.57 -20.98 -4.96
CA LEU A 415 -11.14 -22.25 -5.54
C LEU A 415 -11.24 -23.40 -4.52
N GLU A 416 -10.79 -23.18 -3.28
CA GLU A 416 -10.88 -24.17 -2.20
C GLU A 416 -12.34 -24.52 -1.86
N THR A 417 -13.22 -23.52 -1.82
CA THR A 417 -14.66 -23.73 -1.60
C THR A 417 -15.26 -24.56 -2.73
N ALA A 418 -14.95 -24.24 -4.00
CA ALA A 418 -15.44 -25.00 -5.14
C ALA A 418 -14.92 -26.46 -5.15
N LEU A 419 -13.71 -26.70 -4.64
CA LEU A 419 -13.18 -28.06 -4.48
C LEU A 419 -13.96 -28.83 -3.43
N GLU A 420 -14.27 -28.21 -2.29
CA GLU A 420 -15.05 -28.85 -1.22
C GLU A 420 -16.48 -29.16 -1.69
N GLU A 421 -17.16 -28.22 -2.35
CA GLU A 421 -18.50 -28.44 -2.92
C GLU A 421 -18.51 -29.62 -3.93
N LYS A 422 -17.46 -29.76 -4.76
CA LYS A 422 -17.33 -30.90 -5.67
C LYS A 422 -17.12 -32.22 -4.92
N ARG A 423 -16.35 -32.22 -3.82
CA ARG A 423 -16.13 -33.41 -2.97
C ARG A 423 -17.42 -33.83 -2.26
N GLU A 424 -18.17 -32.87 -1.73
CA GLU A 424 -19.49 -33.11 -1.15
C GLU A 424 -20.45 -33.70 -2.19
N ALA A 425 -20.52 -33.13 -3.39
CA ALA A 425 -21.36 -33.65 -4.47
C ALA A 425 -21.00 -35.10 -4.87
N VAL A 426 -19.70 -35.44 -4.90
CA VAL A 426 -19.25 -36.82 -5.13
C VAL A 426 -19.73 -37.75 -4.00
N GLN A 427 -19.62 -37.31 -2.75
CA GLN A 427 -20.06 -38.09 -1.60
C GLN A 427 -21.58 -38.31 -1.60
N GLU A 428 -22.35 -37.29 -1.94
CA GLU A 428 -23.81 -37.39 -2.10
C GLU A 428 -24.18 -38.36 -3.22
N LEU A 429 -23.53 -38.27 -4.38
CA LEU A 429 -23.76 -39.18 -5.51
C LEU A 429 -23.41 -40.64 -5.16
N LEU A 430 -22.30 -40.86 -4.44
CA LEU A 430 -21.91 -42.17 -3.95
C LEU A 430 -22.95 -42.72 -2.95
N SER A 431 -23.39 -41.90 -2.01
CA SER A 431 -24.42 -42.29 -1.03
C SER A 431 -25.75 -42.62 -1.71
N TYR A 432 -26.18 -41.80 -2.67
CA TYR A 432 -27.38 -42.02 -3.47
C TYR A 432 -27.32 -43.37 -4.20
N ARG A 433 -26.18 -43.65 -4.84
CA ARG A 433 -25.94 -44.89 -5.56
C ARG A 433 -25.92 -46.12 -4.64
N GLU A 434 -25.25 -46.04 -3.49
CA GLU A 434 -25.06 -47.18 -2.60
C GLU A 434 -26.28 -47.50 -1.73
N TRP A 435 -27.04 -46.48 -1.32
CA TRP A 435 -28.09 -46.63 -0.31
C TRP A 435 -29.48 -46.31 -0.87
N GLU A 436 -29.66 -45.15 -1.48
CA GLU A 436 -31.00 -44.70 -1.89
C GLU A 436 -31.55 -45.50 -3.07
N VAL A 437 -30.73 -45.78 -4.09
CA VAL A 437 -31.17 -46.56 -5.27
C VAL A 437 -31.61 -47.98 -4.88
N PRO A 438 -30.83 -48.76 -4.09
CA PRO A 438 -31.28 -50.06 -3.61
C PRO A 438 -32.51 -50.01 -2.70
N GLU A 439 -32.61 -48.99 -1.83
CA GLU A 439 -33.75 -48.82 -0.92
C GLU A 439 -35.04 -48.53 -1.69
N LEU A 440 -35.01 -47.58 -2.64
CA LEU A 440 -36.14 -47.28 -3.53
C LEU A 440 -36.59 -48.51 -4.32
N ALA A 441 -35.64 -49.30 -4.82
CA ALA A 441 -35.93 -50.54 -5.52
C ALA A 441 -36.60 -51.58 -4.59
N PHE A 442 -36.11 -51.70 -3.35
CA PHE A 442 -36.69 -52.57 -2.33
C PHE A 442 -38.13 -52.15 -1.99
N GLU A 443 -38.36 -50.87 -1.70
CA GLU A 443 -39.70 -50.35 -1.38
C GLU A 443 -40.70 -50.60 -2.52
N TYR A 444 -40.26 -50.39 -3.76
CA TYR A 444 -41.12 -50.60 -4.93
C TYR A 444 -41.47 -52.09 -5.10
N ARG A 445 -40.49 -52.98 -4.89
CA ARG A 445 -40.69 -54.44 -4.89
C ARG A 445 -41.66 -54.86 -3.78
N GLU A 446 -41.57 -54.29 -2.58
CA GLU A 446 -42.50 -54.58 -1.48
C GLU A 446 -43.93 -54.09 -1.77
N LYS A 447 -44.08 -52.91 -2.36
CA LYS A 447 -45.38 -52.41 -2.83
C LYS A 447 -46.00 -53.36 -3.87
N LEU A 448 -45.21 -53.81 -4.84
CA LEU A 448 -45.64 -54.80 -5.84
C LEU A 448 -46.01 -56.14 -5.19
N ASN A 449 -45.21 -56.61 -4.23
CA ASN A 449 -45.52 -57.82 -3.47
C ASN A 449 -46.86 -57.73 -2.73
N GLY A 450 -47.17 -56.57 -2.14
CA GLY A 450 -48.46 -56.29 -1.53
C GLY A 450 -49.62 -56.37 -2.53
N PHE A 451 -49.47 -55.75 -3.71
CA PHE A 451 -50.47 -55.81 -4.78
C PHE A 451 -50.69 -57.24 -5.28
N MET A 452 -49.61 -57.99 -5.53
CA MET A 452 -49.67 -59.39 -5.96
C MET A 452 -50.41 -60.24 -4.93
N SER A 453 -50.04 -60.14 -3.65
CA SER A 453 -50.69 -60.93 -2.57
C SER A 453 -52.18 -60.63 -2.46
N ASN A 454 -52.60 -59.37 -2.62
CA ASN A 454 -54.01 -59.00 -2.61
C ASN A 454 -54.75 -59.61 -3.82
N LYS A 455 -54.16 -59.56 -5.02
CA LYS A 455 -54.74 -60.20 -6.21
C LYS A 455 -54.79 -61.73 -6.10
N GLU A 456 -53.82 -62.38 -5.46
CA GLU A 456 -53.84 -63.82 -5.17
C GLU A 456 -54.95 -64.20 -4.18
N ALA A 457 -55.10 -63.44 -3.09
CA ALA A 457 -56.17 -63.64 -2.11
C ALA A 457 -57.57 -63.46 -2.74
N ASN A 458 -57.68 -62.56 -3.72
CA ASN A 458 -58.91 -62.25 -4.45
C ASN A 458 -58.87 -62.72 -5.91
N TRP A 459 -58.26 -63.89 -6.17
CA TRP A 459 -57.92 -64.36 -7.52
C TRP A 459 -59.12 -64.46 -8.47
N ALA A 460 -60.32 -64.79 -7.99
CA ALA A 460 -61.51 -64.90 -8.83
C ALA A 460 -61.95 -63.54 -9.40
N ALA A 461 -61.88 -62.49 -8.58
CA ALA A 461 -62.15 -61.13 -9.01
C ALA A 461 -61.06 -60.62 -9.96
N PHE A 462 -59.79 -60.91 -9.66
CA PHE A 462 -58.67 -60.58 -10.54
C PHE A 462 -58.79 -61.21 -11.93
N LEU A 463 -59.10 -62.52 -12.01
CA LEU A 463 -59.29 -63.19 -13.31
C LEU A 463 -60.46 -62.59 -14.09
N SER A 464 -61.55 -62.23 -13.41
CA SER A 464 -62.68 -61.55 -14.05
C SER A 464 -62.31 -60.16 -14.56
N GLU A 465 -61.52 -59.39 -13.80
CA GLU A 465 -60.99 -58.07 -14.20
C GLU A 465 -60.05 -58.20 -15.41
N ALA A 466 -59.24 -59.25 -15.45
CA ALA A 466 -58.36 -59.59 -16.56
C ALA A 466 -59.11 -60.18 -17.78
N GLY A 467 -60.45 -60.23 -17.75
CA GLY A 467 -61.28 -60.67 -18.88
C GLY A 467 -61.43 -62.19 -19.02
N HIS A 468 -61.03 -62.97 -18.01
CA HIS A 468 -61.25 -64.42 -17.99
C HIS A 468 -62.62 -64.74 -17.39
N SER A 469 -63.45 -65.48 -18.15
CA SER A 469 -64.75 -65.98 -17.67
C SER A 469 -64.83 -67.51 -17.83
N TYR A 470 -65.43 -68.17 -16.84
CA TYR A 470 -65.49 -69.64 -16.79
C TYR A 470 -66.95 -70.10 -16.72
N SER A 471 -67.36 -70.98 -17.63
CA SER A 471 -68.72 -71.53 -17.63
C SER A 471 -68.93 -72.50 -16.47
N LYS A 472 -70.19 -72.69 -16.04
CA LYS A 472 -70.52 -73.68 -15.00
C LYS A 472 -70.03 -75.10 -15.35
N ASN A 473 -69.91 -75.42 -16.64
CA ASN A 473 -69.56 -76.74 -17.17
C ASN A 473 -68.09 -76.88 -17.59
N ALA A 474 -67.23 -75.90 -17.27
CA ALA A 474 -65.80 -75.98 -17.60
C ALA A 474 -65.14 -77.18 -16.90
N LEU A 475 -64.47 -78.06 -17.68
CA LEU A 475 -63.75 -79.25 -17.22
C LEU A 475 -62.55 -78.92 -16.33
N TYR A 476 -61.87 -77.80 -16.60
CA TYR A 476 -60.78 -77.27 -15.79
C TYR A 476 -61.13 -75.86 -15.35
N LYS A 477 -61.15 -75.63 -14.04
CA LYS A 477 -61.36 -74.31 -13.44
C LYS A 477 -60.12 -73.94 -12.65
N PRO A 478 -59.62 -72.70 -12.76
CA PRO A 478 -58.55 -72.26 -11.88
C PRO A 478 -59.03 -72.35 -10.43
N THR A 479 -58.14 -72.81 -9.56
CA THR A 479 -58.37 -72.88 -8.11
C THR A 479 -57.61 -71.78 -7.36
N GLY A 480 -56.81 -71.00 -8.08
CA GLY A 480 -55.98 -69.92 -7.57
C GLY A 480 -55.15 -69.28 -8.68
N VAL A 481 -54.52 -68.16 -8.34
CA VAL A 481 -53.47 -67.50 -9.13
C VAL A 481 -52.26 -67.35 -8.19
N THR A 482 -51.06 -67.47 -8.74
CA THR A 482 -49.82 -67.22 -8.01
C THR A 482 -48.87 -66.45 -8.91
N PHE A 483 -48.30 -65.36 -8.39
CA PHE A 483 -47.30 -64.56 -9.08
C PHE A 483 -45.89 -65.02 -8.70
N ARG A 484 -44.96 -64.90 -9.65
CA ARG A 484 -43.52 -65.07 -9.39
C ARG A 484 -43.07 -63.97 -8.43
N ARG A 485 -42.36 -64.36 -7.36
CA ARG A 485 -41.84 -63.44 -6.32
C ARG A 485 -40.38 -63.03 -6.53
N GLU A 486 -39.77 -63.52 -7.61
CA GLU A 486 -38.42 -63.16 -8.01
C GLU A 486 -38.49 -61.96 -8.95
N PHE A 487 -37.85 -60.86 -8.54
CA PHE A 487 -37.64 -59.69 -9.37
C PHE A 487 -36.27 -59.75 -10.04
N ASP A 488 -36.19 -59.30 -11.28
CA ASP A 488 -34.90 -59.15 -11.96
C ASP A 488 -34.05 -58.07 -11.24
N PRO A 489 -32.71 -58.20 -11.28
CA PRO A 489 -31.83 -57.16 -10.75
C PRO A 489 -32.06 -55.82 -11.46
N LEU A 490 -31.68 -54.71 -10.80
CA LEU A 490 -31.72 -53.40 -11.44
C LEU A 490 -30.87 -53.40 -12.71
N SER A 491 -31.32 -52.68 -13.74
CA SER A 491 -30.56 -52.53 -14.98
C SER A 491 -29.25 -51.81 -14.69
N HIS A 492 -28.14 -52.31 -15.23
CA HIS A 492 -26.82 -51.68 -15.12
C HIS A 492 -26.81 -50.22 -15.61
N GLN A 493 -27.72 -49.87 -16.53
CA GLN A 493 -27.90 -48.50 -17.04
C GLN A 493 -28.32 -47.48 -15.96
N VAL A 494 -28.89 -47.94 -14.84
CA VAL A 494 -29.22 -47.06 -13.70
C VAL A 494 -27.93 -46.56 -13.04
N ASP A 495 -26.94 -47.44 -12.89
CA ASP A 495 -25.66 -47.12 -12.26
C ASP A 495 -24.70 -46.45 -13.24
N GLU A 496 -24.70 -46.81 -14.53
CA GLU A 496 -23.80 -46.23 -15.55
C GLU A 496 -23.83 -44.69 -15.61
N ASN A 497 -25.01 -44.08 -15.54
CA ASN A 497 -25.12 -42.62 -15.59
C ASN A 497 -24.61 -41.96 -14.30
N LEU A 498 -24.85 -42.58 -13.14
CA LEU A 498 -24.34 -42.11 -11.86
C LEU A 498 -22.82 -42.25 -11.79
N ASP A 499 -22.31 -43.40 -12.23
CA ASP A 499 -20.87 -43.68 -12.30
C ASP A 499 -20.15 -42.68 -13.20
N HIS A 500 -20.72 -42.37 -14.36
CA HIS A 500 -20.15 -41.36 -15.24
C HIS A 500 -20.10 -39.96 -14.61
N MET A 501 -21.17 -39.55 -13.90
CA MET A 501 -21.18 -38.26 -13.19
C MET A 501 -20.15 -38.24 -12.04
N ILE A 502 -20.06 -39.32 -11.27
CA ILE A 502 -19.07 -39.48 -10.20
C ILE A 502 -17.65 -39.36 -10.77
N GLU A 503 -17.35 -40.09 -11.84
CA GLU A 503 -16.03 -40.04 -12.52
C GLU A 503 -15.68 -38.63 -13.00
N LEU A 504 -16.63 -37.93 -13.61
CA LEU A 504 -16.44 -36.56 -14.08
C LEU A 504 -16.12 -35.60 -12.93
N TYR A 505 -16.92 -35.62 -11.86
CA TYR A 505 -16.69 -34.76 -10.70
C TYR A 505 -15.39 -35.10 -9.96
N GLN A 506 -15.01 -36.38 -9.91
CA GLN A 506 -13.71 -36.81 -9.35
C GLN A 506 -12.53 -36.38 -10.21
N GLN A 507 -12.67 -36.37 -11.54
CA GLN A 507 -11.65 -35.83 -12.43
C GLN A 507 -11.51 -34.32 -12.25
N ASP A 508 -12.62 -33.57 -12.32
CA ASP A 508 -12.65 -32.12 -12.09
C ASP A 508 -12.02 -31.75 -10.75
N SER A 509 -12.32 -32.50 -9.69
CA SER A 509 -11.77 -32.26 -8.35
C SER A 509 -10.25 -32.39 -8.33
N ARG A 510 -9.69 -33.40 -9.01
CA ARG A 510 -8.23 -33.60 -9.10
C ARG A 510 -7.56 -32.50 -9.91
N GLU A 511 -8.17 -32.07 -11.00
CA GLU A 511 -7.66 -30.96 -11.81
C GLU A 511 -7.67 -29.64 -11.02
N LEU A 512 -8.77 -29.36 -10.31
CA LEU A 512 -8.90 -28.17 -9.46
C LEU A 512 -7.91 -28.18 -8.28
N GLU A 513 -7.70 -29.33 -7.64
CA GLU A 513 -6.70 -29.51 -6.58
C GLU A 513 -5.28 -29.19 -7.10
N SER A 514 -4.92 -29.67 -8.29
CA SER A 514 -3.63 -29.34 -8.93
C SER A 514 -3.50 -27.85 -9.24
N ILE A 515 -4.58 -27.19 -9.67
CA ILE A 515 -4.59 -25.74 -9.90
C ILE A 515 -4.36 -24.98 -8.58
N ILE A 516 -5.04 -25.38 -7.50
CA ILE A 516 -4.90 -24.78 -6.18
C ILE A 516 -3.46 -24.92 -5.67
N GLU A 517 -2.86 -26.11 -5.77
CA GLU A 517 -1.46 -26.34 -5.37
C GLU A 517 -0.49 -25.47 -6.16
N SER A 518 -0.66 -25.39 -7.49
CA SER A 518 0.17 -24.52 -8.34
C SER A 518 -0.02 -23.04 -8.01
N TYR A 519 -1.25 -22.63 -7.69
CA TYR A 519 -1.58 -21.26 -7.31
C TYR A 519 -0.90 -20.87 -5.99
N LYS A 520 -1.00 -21.72 -4.96
CA LYS A 520 -0.30 -21.55 -3.67
C LYS A 520 1.22 -21.44 -3.85
N ALA A 521 1.82 -22.37 -4.60
CA ALA A 521 3.26 -22.33 -4.87
C ALA A 521 3.70 -21.06 -5.61
N THR A 522 2.86 -20.52 -6.50
CA THR A 522 3.15 -19.26 -7.21
C THR A 522 3.08 -18.06 -6.26
N ILE A 523 2.10 -18.04 -5.36
CA ILE A 523 1.96 -17.01 -4.32
C ILE A 523 3.16 -17.02 -3.37
N ASP A 524 3.57 -18.20 -2.90
CA ASP A 524 4.73 -18.34 -2.01
C ASP A 524 6.00 -17.84 -2.69
N VAL A 525 6.24 -18.22 -3.95
CA VAL A 525 7.41 -17.76 -4.72
C VAL A 525 7.36 -16.25 -4.98
N LEU A 526 6.18 -15.67 -5.23
CA LEU A 526 6.02 -14.22 -5.40
C LEU A 526 6.53 -13.49 -4.14
N PHE A 527 6.04 -13.88 -2.97
CA PHE A 527 6.40 -13.21 -1.71
C PHE A 527 7.82 -13.53 -1.23
N ASP A 528 8.34 -14.74 -1.46
CA ASP A 528 9.75 -15.08 -1.17
C ASP A 528 10.73 -14.34 -2.07
N THR A 529 10.38 -14.16 -3.36
CA THR A 529 11.18 -13.36 -4.30
C THR A 529 11.27 -11.92 -3.81
N ASP A 530 10.20 -11.37 -3.24
CA ASP A 530 10.22 -10.01 -2.69
C ASP A 530 11.12 -9.87 -1.48
N VAL A 531 11.24 -10.85 -0.58
CA VAL A 531 12.21 -10.76 0.53
C VAL A 531 13.64 -10.71 0.00
N ALA A 532 13.95 -11.52 -1.01
CA ALA A 532 15.27 -11.52 -1.65
C ALA A 532 15.54 -10.27 -2.52
N LEU A 533 14.47 -9.64 -3.05
CA LEU A 533 14.55 -8.48 -3.92
C LEU A 533 14.34 -7.15 -3.20
N ALA A 534 13.70 -7.12 -2.04
CA ALA A 534 13.68 -6.02 -1.08
C ALA A 534 15.08 -5.51 -0.79
N ALA A 535 16.04 -6.44 -0.69
CA ALA A 535 17.47 -6.16 -0.63
C ALA A 535 18.03 -5.49 -1.92
N ARG A 536 17.22 -5.25 -2.95
CA ARG A 536 17.58 -4.87 -4.33
C ARG A 536 16.63 -3.85 -5.03
N ILE A 537 15.49 -3.41 -4.45
CA ILE A 537 14.46 -2.52 -5.07
C ILE A 537 14.74 -1.00 -4.99
N ARG A 538 14.78 -0.29 -6.14
CA ARG A 538 14.95 1.17 -6.32
C ARG A 538 14.02 2.10 -5.53
#